data_AF-A0A929SRE7-F1
#
_entry.id   AF-A0A929SRE7-F1
#
_cell.length_a   1.000
_cell.length_b   1.000
_cell.length_c   1.000
_cell.angle_alpha   90.00
_cell.angle_beta   90.00
_cell.angle_gamma   90.00
#
_symmetry.space_group_name_H-M   'P 1'
#
loop_
_entity.id
_entity.type
_entity.pdbx_description
1 polymer ?
#
loop_
_entity_poly.entity_id
_entity_poly.type
_entity_poly.pdbx_seq_one_letter_code
_entity_poly.pdbx_strand_id
1 'polypeptide(L)'
;MGYYGIFPEGTRKGLLKTGEIKKGSILIGIKKKVPVIPIGLTYEEKGLRKKVIISIGEKIDVSKIYNEKLMENNDKEKAEIYVNELLKKEIISLSESDIYENIK
;
A
#
# COMPACT_ATOMS: atom_id res chain seq x y z
N MET A 1 -3.16 -7.40 21.45
CA MET A 1 -3.26 -6.45 20.32
C MET A 1 -2.10 -6.74 19.39
N GLY A 2 -2.33 -6.99 18.10
CA GLY A 2 -1.28 -7.39 17.15
C GLY A 2 -1.30 -6.54 15.90
N TYR A 3 -0.13 -6.37 15.29
CA TYR A 3 0.04 -5.68 14.01
C TYR A 3 0.47 -6.71 12.96
N TYR A 4 -0.02 -6.55 11.73
CA TYR A 4 0.36 -7.39 10.60
C TYR A 4 1.01 -6.53 9.54
N GLY A 5 2.26 -6.85 9.19
CA GLY A 5 2.93 -6.31 8.01
C GLY A 5 2.64 -7.20 6.81
N ILE A 6 2.21 -6.59 5.70
CA ILE A 6 1.92 -7.31 4.46
C ILE A 6 2.68 -6.62 3.34
N PHE A 7 3.36 -7.41 2.53
CA PHE A 7 3.96 -6.99 1.27
C PHE A 7 2.99 -7.39 0.15
N PRO A 8 2.08 -6.49 -0.27
CA PRO A 8 0.99 -6.81 -1.18
C PRO A 8 1.47 -7.24 -2.58
N GLU A 9 2.71 -6.93 -2.96
CA GLU A 9 3.35 -7.37 -4.19
C GLU A 9 3.74 -8.86 -4.17
N GLY A 10 3.89 -9.47 -2.98
CA GLY A 10 4.24 -10.88 -2.80
C GLY A 10 5.68 -11.25 -3.21
N THR A 11 6.58 -10.27 -3.36
CA THR A 11 7.96 -10.45 -3.80
C THR A 11 8.88 -9.34 -3.25
N ARG A 12 10.19 -9.57 -3.28
CA ARG A 12 11.20 -8.56 -2.87
C ARG A 12 11.44 -7.48 -3.92
N LYS A 13 10.95 -7.68 -5.14
CA LYS A 13 10.95 -6.64 -6.18
C LYS A 13 9.83 -5.67 -5.79
N GLY A 14 10.17 -4.56 -5.14
CA GLY A 14 9.18 -3.64 -4.55
C GLY A 14 8.12 -3.14 -5.54
N LEU A 15 7.06 -2.52 -4.99
CA LEU A 15 5.83 -2.20 -5.73
C LEU A 15 6.03 -1.27 -6.95
N LEU A 16 7.01 -0.36 -6.90
CA LEU A 16 7.42 0.47 -8.04
C LEU A 16 7.84 -0.35 -9.28
N LYS A 17 8.43 -1.53 -9.06
CA LYS A 17 8.92 -2.41 -10.14
C LYS A 17 7.89 -3.45 -10.57
N THR A 18 7.08 -3.95 -9.64
CA THR A 18 6.05 -4.94 -9.97
C THR A 18 4.78 -4.30 -10.51
N GLY A 19 4.46 -3.09 -10.05
CA GLY A 19 3.30 -2.31 -10.50
C GLY A 19 1.95 -2.91 -10.09
N GLU A 20 1.91 -3.98 -9.31
CA GLU A 20 0.68 -4.72 -9.03
C GLU A 20 0.63 -5.17 -7.56
N ILE A 21 -0.52 -4.94 -6.92
CA ILE A 21 -0.90 -5.59 -5.67
C ILE A 21 -1.59 -6.92 -6.01
N LYS A 22 -1.10 -8.01 -5.43
CA LYS A 22 -1.69 -9.34 -5.64
C LYS A 22 -3.09 -9.41 -5.05
N LYS A 23 -4.00 -10.00 -5.84
CA LYS A 23 -5.37 -10.30 -5.42
C LYS A 23 -5.37 -11.04 -4.08
N GLY A 24 -6.26 -10.65 -3.19
CA GLY A 24 -6.40 -11.22 -1.86
C GLY A 24 -5.53 -10.57 -0.77
N SER A 25 -4.51 -9.77 -1.10
CA SER A 25 -3.61 -9.15 -0.11
C SER A 25 -4.34 -8.25 0.87
N ILE A 26 -5.38 -7.55 0.40
CA ILE A 26 -6.17 -6.60 1.20
C ILE A 26 -7.37 -7.24 1.91
N LEU A 27 -7.70 -8.50 1.62
CA LEU A 27 -8.91 -9.15 2.11
C LEU A 27 -8.94 -9.26 3.64
N ILE A 28 -7.77 -9.37 4.28
CA ILE A 28 -7.70 -9.43 5.74
C ILE A 28 -8.20 -8.12 6.37
N GLY A 29 -7.81 -6.97 5.82
CA GLY A 29 -8.26 -5.65 6.26
C GLY A 29 -9.76 -5.48 6.09
N ILE A 30 -10.28 -5.84 4.91
CA ILE A 30 -11.71 -5.76 4.57
C ILE A 30 -12.54 -6.65 5.50
N LYS A 31 -12.18 -7.94 5.62
CA LYS A 31 -12.96 -8.93 6.38
C LYS A 31 -12.91 -8.70 7.89
N LYS A 32 -11.77 -8.26 8.41
CA LYS A 32 -11.61 -7.97 9.84
C LYS A 32 -12.08 -6.57 10.21
N LYS A 33 -12.44 -5.73 9.23
CA LYS A 33 -12.87 -4.34 9.43
C LYS A 33 -11.83 -3.55 10.23
N VAL A 34 -10.56 -3.75 9.89
CA VAL A 34 -9.42 -3.07 10.53
C VAL A 34 -8.81 -2.06 9.56
N PRO A 35 -8.35 -0.90 10.06
CA PRO A 35 -7.69 0.08 9.22
C PRO A 35 -6.36 -0.45 8.68
N VAL A 36 -6.04 -0.10 7.44
CA VAL A 36 -4.76 -0.37 6.80
C VAL A 36 -3.92 0.91 6.81
N ILE A 37 -2.64 0.78 7.14
CA ILE A 37 -1.69 1.90 7.09
C ILE A 37 -0.75 1.64 5.92
N PRO A 38 -0.75 2.48 4.87
CA PRO A 38 0.20 2.38 3.77
C PRO A 38 1.58 2.83 4.24
N ILE A 39 2.61 2.10 3.82
CA ILE A 39 4.00 2.37 4.19
C ILE A 39 4.84 2.35 2.91
N GLY A 40 5.55 3.45 2.66
CA GLY A 40 6.61 3.53 1.66
C GLY A 40 7.95 3.13 2.27
N LEU A 41 8.73 2.33 1.54
CA LEU A 41 10.08 1.92 1.93
C LEU A 41 11.05 2.29 0.83
N THR A 42 11.96 3.21 1.13
CA THR A 42 12.98 3.69 0.21
C THR A 42 14.38 3.50 0.79
N TYR A 43 15.37 3.56 -0.09
CA TYR A 43 16.77 3.34 0.26
C TYR A 43 17.61 4.47 -0.32
N GLU A 44 18.39 5.12 0.53
CA GLU A 44 19.42 6.06 0.13
C GLU A 44 20.78 5.36 0.21
N GLU A 45 21.57 5.43 -0.87
CA GLU A 45 22.93 4.91 -0.91
C GLU A 45 23.85 5.84 -0.10
N LYS A 46 24.43 5.31 0.98
CA LYS A 46 25.41 6.03 1.80
C LYS A 46 26.74 5.27 1.81
N GLY A 47 27.44 5.32 0.67
CA GLY A 47 28.68 4.58 0.44
C GLY A 47 28.43 3.07 0.41
N LEU A 48 29.00 2.33 1.37
CA LEU A 48 28.87 0.87 1.50
C LEU A 48 27.60 0.42 2.24
N ARG A 49 26.79 1.35 2.77
CA ARG A 49 25.58 1.06 3.53
C ARG A 49 24.38 1.71 2.87
N LYS A 50 23.21 1.08 3.01
CA LYS A 50 21.93 1.66 2.61
C LYS A 50 21.22 2.20 3.83
N LYS A 51 20.88 3.48 3.82
CA LYS A 51 19.97 4.06 4.81
C LYS A 51 18.56 3.74 4.37
N VAL A 52 17.80 3.08 5.25
CA VAL A 52 16.38 2.82 5.01
C VAL A 52 15.59 4.05 5.46
N ILE A 53 14.71 4.52 4.59
CA ILE A 53 13.76 5.59 4.89
C ILE A 53 12.36 4.94 4.88
N ILE A 54 11.58 5.25 5.90
CA ILE A 54 10.25 4.67 6.13
C ILE A 54 9.26 5.82 6.20
N SER A 55 8.36 5.87 5.24
CA SER A 55 7.32 6.89 5.13
C SER A 55 5.97 6.27 5.45
N ILE A 56 5.29 6.79 6.47
CA ILE A 56 4.06 6.22 7.03
C ILE A 56 2.90 7.12 6.66
N GLY A 57 1.93 6.59 5.91
CA GLY A 57 0.72 7.33 5.55
C GLY A 57 -0.38 7.25 6.61
N GLU A 58 -1.53 7.81 6.27
CA GLU A 58 -2.70 7.81 7.14
C GLU A 58 -3.44 6.47 7.17
N LYS A 59 -4.23 6.25 8.23
CA LYS A 59 -5.07 5.05 8.36
C LYS A 59 -6.22 5.10 7.35
N ILE A 60 -6.33 4.05 6.55
CA ILE A 60 -7.40 3.89 5.54
C ILE A 60 -8.37 2.79 5.98
N ASP A 61 -9.65 3.12 6.05
CA ASP A 61 -10.71 2.13 6.25
C ASP A 61 -11.07 1.47 4.90
N VAL A 62 -10.29 0.44 4.56
CA VAL A 62 -10.47 -0.33 3.32
C VAL A 62 -11.81 -1.08 3.28
N SER A 63 -12.39 -1.40 4.45
CA SER A 63 -13.67 -2.11 4.52
C SER A 63 -14.81 -1.19 4.10
N LYS A 64 -14.81 0.05 4.59
CA LYS A 64 -15.78 1.07 4.19
C LYS A 64 -15.73 1.32 2.68
N ILE A 65 -14.54 1.62 2.14
CA ILE A 65 -14.35 1.92 0.71
C ILE A 65 -14.79 0.73 -0.16
N TYR A 66 -14.40 -0.48 0.22
CA TYR A 66 -14.80 -1.70 -0.49
C TYR A 66 -16.33 -1.83 -0.56
N ASN A 67 -17.02 -1.65 0.57
CA ASN A 67 -18.47 -1.79 0.63
C ASN A 67 -19.19 -0.69 -0.17
N GLU A 68 -18.72 0.55 -0.13
CA GLU A 68 -19.24 1.65 -0.95
C GLU A 68 -19.16 1.30 -2.45
N LYS A 69 -17.99 0.85 -2.91
CA LYS A 69 -17.80 0.46 -4.31
C LYS A 69 -18.59 -0.78 -4.71
N LEU A 70 -18.76 -1.71 -3.78
CA LEU A 70 -19.60 -2.89 -3.98
C LEU A 70 -21.08 -2.51 -4.13
N MET A 71 -21.59 -1.55 -3.34
CA MET A 71 -22.96 -1.07 -3.48
C MET A 71 -23.20 -0.34 -4.80
N GLU A 72 -22.23 0.47 -5.26
CA GLU A 72 -22.33 1.20 -6.52
C GLU A 72 -22.35 0.28 -7.75
N ASN A 73 -21.51 -0.76 -7.76
CA ASN A 73 -21.25 -1.56 -8.97
C ASN A 73 -21.79 -3.00 -8.90
N ASN A 74 -22.24 -3.45 -7.73
CA ASN A 74 -22.62 -4.83 -7.42
C ASN A 74 -21.57 -5.89 -7.87
N ASP A 75 -20.30 -5.50 -7.88
CA ASP A 75 -19.18 -6.29 -8.40
C ASP A 75 -18.02 -6.29 -7.40
N LYS A 76 -17.77 -7.47 -6.81
CA LYS A 76 -16.74 -7.68 -5.79
C LYS A 76 -15.34 -7.51 -6.32
N GLU A 77 -15.09 -7.89 -7.57
CA GLU A 77 -13.76 -7.83 -8.17
C GLU A 77 -13.40 -6.40 -8.51
N LYS A 78 -14.35 -5.63 -9.07
CA LYS A 78 -14.14 -4.20 -9.30
C LYS A 78 -13.90 -3.42 -8.01
N ALA A 79 -14.64 -3.73 -6.95
CA ALA A 79 -14.44 -3.11 -5.65
C ALA A 79 -13.04 -3.43 -5.08
N GLU A 80 -12.57 -4.67 -5.21
CA GLU A 80 -11.22 -5.07 -4.78
C GLU A 80 -10.14 -4.35 -5.59
N ILE A 81 -10.27 -4.32 -6.92
CA ILE A 81 -9.33 -3.64 -7.83
C ILE A 81 -9.24 -2.15 -7.49
N TYR A 82 -10.37 -1.49 -7.22
CA TYR A 82 -10.39 -0.07 -6.85
C TYR A 82 -9.59 0.19 -5.57
N VAL A 83 -9.81 -0.61 -4.52
CA VAL A 83 -9.08 -0.46 -3.26
C VAL A 83 -7.59 -0.77 -3.44
N ASN A 84 -7.24 -1.77 -4.24
CA ASN A 84 -5.85 -2.09 -4.57
C ASN A 84 -5.16 -0.91 -5.28
N GLU A 85 -5.80 -0.32 -6.30
CA GLU A 85 -5.23 0.82 -7.02
C GLU A 85 -5.10 2.07 -6.13
N LEU A 86 -6.06 2.31 -5.23
CA LEU A 86 -5.97 3.39 -4.24
C LEU A 86 -4.76 3.19 -3.31
N LEU A 87 -4.64 2.01 -2.70
CA LEU A 87 -3.53 1.70 -1.80
C LEU A 87 -2.17 1.72 -2.51
N LYS A 88 -2.13 1.22 -3.74
CA LYS A 88 -0.92 1.24 -4.56
C LYS A 88 -0.45 2.68 -4.81
N LYS A 89 -1.35 3.59 -5.19
CA LYS A 89 -1.01 5.01 -5.39
C LYS A 89 -0.44 5.64 -4.12
N GLU A 90 -1.04 5.36 -2.98
CA GLU A 90 -0.58 5.88 -1.69
C GLU A 90 0.78 5.31 -1.27
N ILE A 91 1.01 4.01 -1.45
CA ILE A 91 2.31 3.40 -1.15
C ILE A 91 3.41 3.95 -2.07
N ILE A 92 3.08 4.16 -3.35
CA ILE A 92 4.01 4.73 -4.33
C ILE A 92 4.33 6.19 -4.00
N SER A 93 3.33 7.03 -3.70
CA SER A 93 3.56 8.44 -3.35
C SER A 93 4.45 8.55 -2.12
N LEU A 94 4.23 7.73 -1.08
CA LEU A 94 5.08 7.66 0.11
C LEU A 94 6.51 7.18 -0.22
N SER A 95 6.66 6.34 -1.24
CA SER A 95 7.97 5.85 -1.69
C SER A 95 8.68 6.81 -2.67
N GLU A 96 7.98 7.82 -3.21
CA GLU A 96 8.55 8.79 -4.15
C GLU A 96 8.79 10.15 -3.50
N SER A 97 8.01 10.51 -2.47
CA SER A 97 8.12 11.80 -1.78
C SER A 97 9.53 12.04 -1.20
N ASP A 98 10.20 10.98 -0.76
CA ASP A 98 11.58 11.03 -0.27
C ASP A 98 12.64 11.22 -1.38
N ILE A 99 12.30 10.96 -2.65
CA ILE A 99 13.22 11.15 -3.78
C ILE A 99 13.39 12.65 -4.09
N TYR A 100 12.32 13.44 -3.91
CA TYR A 100 12.32 14.87 -4.23
C TYR A 100 12.74 15.76 -3.06
N GLU A 101 12.57 15.34 -1.80
CA GLU A 101 13.09 16.09 -0.64
C GLU A 101 14.63 16.06 -0.54
N ASN A 102 15.28 15.02 -1.09
CA ASN A 102 16.75 14.89 -1.07
C ASN A 102 17.47 15.62 -2.23
N ILE A 103 16.79 16.47 -3.00
CA ILE A 103 17.39 17.29 -4.09
C ILE A 103 17.63 18.75 -3.64
N LYS A 104 17.51 19.09 -2.36
CA LYS A 104 17.69 20.45 -1.86
C LYS A 104 19.01 20.68 -1.12
#